data_AF-A0A7C2THY9-F1
#
_entry.id   AF-A0A7C2THY9-F1
#
_cell.length_a   1.000
_cell.length_b   1.000
_cell.length_c   1.000
_cell.angle_alpha   90.00
_cell.angle_beta   90.00
_cell.angle_gamma   90.00
#
_symmetry.space_group_name_H-M   'P 1'
#
loop_
_entity.id
_entity.type
_entity.pdbx_description
1 polymer ?
#
loop_
_entity_poly.entity_id
_entity_poly.type
_entity_poly.pdbx_seq_one_letter_code
_entity_poly.pdbx_strand_id
1 'polypeptide(L)'
;MASKKGIFLTIGVLAAITMASFVFWFLPQNSEITFVVSDFESHLDGVKNVHVVISEAVDTEFQNLLDGNISPKEYIEQAEISTVQINSQIIQLVESKATEEWLESYISYIEALKHYNTYVRETIVAATMIEEGTESAEIKEFITKINQFKENSESHIFKSDNSRP
;
A
#
# COMPACT_ATOMS: atom_id res chain seq x y z
N MET A 1 -28.80 3.95 16.50
CA MET A 1 -28.14 2.67 16.20
C MET A 1 -27.29 2.87 14.97
N ALA A 2 -25.97 2.98 15.12
CA ALA A 2 -25.07 3.04 13.97
C ALA A 2 -25.17 1.69 13.24
N SER A 3 -25.54 1.69 11.97
CA SER A 3 -25.58 0.45 11.19
C SER A 3 -24.14 -0.05 11.05
N LYS A 4 -23.93 -1.37 11.01
CA LYS A 4 -22.60 -1.96 10.80
C LYS A 4 -21.89 -1.34 9.58
N LYS A 5 -22.65 -0.99 8.53
CA LYS A 5 -22.15 -0.32 7.32
C LYS A 5 -21.63 1.10 7.58
N GLY A 6 -22.29 1.87 8.45
CA GLY A 6 -21.86 3.23 8.80
C GLY A 6 -20.57 3.26 9.63
N ILE A 7 -20.33 2.22 10.44
CA ILE A 7 -19.10 2.11 11.26
C ILE A 7 -17.88 1.81 10.38
N PHE A 8 -17.98 0.91 9.41
CA PHE A 8 -16.86 0.59 8.50
C PHE A 8 -16.46 1.77 7.63
N LEU A 9 -17.43 2.49 7.04
CA LEU A 9 -17.14 3.70 6.27
C LEU A 9 -16.45 4.76 7.15
N THR A 10 -16.90 4.91 8.39
CA THR A 10 -16.29 5.87 9.32
C THR A 10 -14.86 5.45 9.67
N ILE A 11 -14.59 4.15 9.88
CA ILE A 11 -13.24 3.63 10.17
C ILE A 11 -12.32 3.77 8.96
N GLY A 12 -12.78 3.45 7.75
CA GLY A 12 -11.98 3.58 6.52
C GLY A 12 -11.59 5.03 6.25
N VAL A 13 -12.55 5.96 6.37
CA VAL A 13 -12.28 7.40 6.27
C VAL A 13 -11.37 7.89 7.39
N LEU A 14 -11.54 7.40 8.63
CA LEU A 14 -10.64 7.76 9.73
C LEU A 14 -9.21 7.26 9.48
N ALA A 15 -9.04 6.04 8.98
CA ALA A 15 -7.74 5.47 8.64
C ALA A 15 -7.08 6.27 7.51
N ALA A 16 -7.83 6.62 6.45
CA ALA A 16 -7.35 7.46 5.36
C ALA A 16 -6.92 8.87 5.83
N ILE A 17 -7.72 9.54 6.65
CA ILE A 17 -7.39 10.85 7.24
C ILE A 17 -6.16 10.74 8.15
N THR A 18 -6.07 9.67 8.94
CA THR A 18 -4.93 9.42 9.83
C THR A 18 -3.65 9.23 9.01
N MET A 19 -3.68 8.40 7.96
CA MET A 19 -2.54 8.17 7.06
C MET A 19 -2.11 9.45 6.31
N ALA A 20 -3.05 10.25 5.80
CA ALA A 20 -2.75 11.54 5.16
C ALA A 20 -2.11 12.55 6.14
N SER A 21 -2.47 12.49 7.42
CA SER A 21 -1.91 13.37 8.45
C SER A 21 -0.46 13.03 8.82
N PHE A 22 -0.01 11.79 8.59
CA PHE A 22 1.38 11.37 8.87
C PHE A 22 2.37 11.73 7.75
N VAL A 23 1.91 11.94 6.51
CA VAL A 23 2.77 12.35 5.38
C VAL A 23 3.38 13.74 5.62
N PHE A 24 2.65 14.63 6.31
CA PHE A 24 3.09 16.00 6.58
C PHE A 24 4.22 16.12 7.60
N TRP A 25 4.44 15.13 8.47
CA TRP A 25 5.54 15.18 9.45
C TRP A 25 6.86 14.66 8.85
N PHE A 26 6.80 13.68 7.94
CA PHE A 26 8.00 13.02 7.42
C PHE A 26 8.54 13.57 6.09
N LEU A 27 7.80 14.46 5.41
CA LEU A 27 8.35 15.19 4.25
C LEU A 27 9.19 16.37 4.75
N PRO A 28 10.50 16.43 4.45
CA PRO A 28 11.34 17.54 4.88
C PRO A 28 10.88 18.84 4.19
N GLN A 29 10.22 19.72 4.95
CA GLN A 29 9.96 21.09 4.51
C GLN A 29 11.29 21.87 4.54
N ASN A 30 11.91 22.01 3.36
CA ASN A 30 12.91 23.04 3.02
C ASN A 30 13.93 23.39 4.13
N SER A 31 14.61 22.38 4.65
CA SER A 31 15.93 22.53 5.27
C SER A 31 16.69 21.22 5.02
N GLU A 32 18.00 21.30 4.76
CA GLU A 32 18.91 20.16 4.59
C GLU A 32 19.01 19.36 5.91
N ILE A 33 17.91 18.76 6.35
CA ILE A 33 17.89 17.82 7.46
C ILE A 33 18.32 16.50 6.85
N THR A 34 19.58 16.11 7.06
CA THR A 34 19.98 14.73 6.81
C THR A 34 19.17 13.83 7.73
N PHE A 35 18.19 13.12 7.17
CA PHE A 35 17.46 12.07 7.87
C PHE A 35 18.45 10.94 8.16
N VAL A 36 18.98 10.93 9.38
CA VAL A 36 19.88 9.88 9.85
C VAL A 36 19.03 8.92 10.67
N VAL A 37 18.73 7.76 10.09
CA VAL A 37 18.11 6.66 10.82
C VAL A 37 19.17 6.04 11.71
N SER A 38 18.99 6.13 13.03
CA SER A 38 19.86 5.45 14.00
C SER A 38 19.32 4.09 14.44
N ASP A 39 18.01 3.86 14.28
CA ASP A 39 17.32 2.62 14.61
C ASP A 39 16.62 2.09 13.36
N PHE A 40 17.33 1.25 12.60
CA PHE A 40 16.86 0.69 11.34
C PHE A 40 15.76 -0.36 11.55
N GLU A 41 15.77 -1.07 12.68
CA GLU A 41 14.73 -2.03 13.02
C GLU A 41 13.39 -1.31 13.21
N SER A 42 13.36 -0.32 14.11
CA SER A 42 12.15 0.44 14.38
C SER A 42 11.66 1.21 13.16
N HIS A 43 12.58 1.70 12.32
CA HIS A 43 12.21 2.39 11.09
C HIS A 43 11.54 1.44 10.08
N LEU A 44 12.15 0.27 9.84
CA LEU A 44 11.57 -0.74 8.95
C LEU A 44 10.22 -1.25 9.49
N ASP A 45 10.09 -1.48 10.79
CA ASP A 45 8.82 -1.89 11.40
C ASP A 45 7.75 -0.80 11.30
N GLY A 46 8.14 0.47 11.40
CA GLY A 46 7.23 1.60 11.13
C GLY A 46 6.70 1.57 9.70
N VAL A 47 7.57 1.36 8.71
CA VAL A 47 7.18 1.21 7.31
C VAL A 47 6.26 0.00 7.11
N LYS A 48 6.58 -1.14 7.74
CA LYS A 48 5.75 -2.35 7.73
C LYS A 48 4.34 -2.12 8.24
N ASN A 49 4.22 -1.45 9.38
CA ASN A 49 2.91 -1.19 10.00
C ASN A 49 2.03 -0.34 9.10
N VAL A 50 2.58 0.69 8.48
CA VAL A 50 1.83 1.52 7.53
C VAL A 50 1.48 0.73 6.26
N HIS A 51 2.37 -0.13 5.75
CA HIS A 51 2.05 -1.00 4.61
C HIS A 51 0.90 -1.96 4.92
N VAL A 52 0.84 -2.54 6.13
CA VAL A 52 -0.29 -3.38 6.57
C VAL A 52 -1.60 -2.60 6.53
N VAL A 53 -1.62 -1.39 7.08
CA VAL A 53 -2.84 -0.54 7.09
C VAL A 53 -3.28 -0.19 5.67
N ILE A 54 -2.35 0.20 4.79
CA ILE A 54 -2.66 0.46 3.37
C ILE A 54 -3.23 -0.81 2.72
N SER A 55 -2.61 -1.96 2.99
CA SER A 55 -3.02 -3.22 2.37
C SER A 55 -4.42 -3.65 2.78
N GLU A 56 -4.75 -3.53 4.06
CA GLU A 56 -6.11 -3.80 4.57
C GLU A 56 -7.14 -2.85 3.96
N ALA A 57 -6.80 -1.57 3.78
CA ALA A 57 -7.67 -0.59 3.16
C ALA A 57 -7.92 -0.92 1.68
N VAL A 58 -6.87 -1.16 0.90
CA VAL A 58 -6.99 -1.53 -0.52
C VAL A 58 -7.77 -2.83 -0.70
N ASP A 59 -7.47 -3.87 0.09
CA ASP A 59 -8.19 -5.14 0.00
C ASP A 59 -9.68 -4.96 0.32
N THR A 60 -10.00 -4.20 1.38
CA THR A 60 -11.39 -3.93 1.77
C THR A 60 -12.13 -3.15 0.69
N GLU A 61 -11.55 -2.07 0.17
CA GLU A 61 -12.22 -1.24 -0.84
C GLU A 61 -12.30 -1.95 -2.20
N PHE A 62 -11.32 -2.77 -2.55
CA PHE A 62 -11.41 -3.57 -3.78
C PHE A 62 -12.53 -4.60 -3.69
N GLN A 63 -12.69 -5.27 -2.54
CA GLN A 63 -13.86 -6.14 -2.33
C GLN A 63 -15.18 -5.36 -2.36
N ASN A 64 -15.23 -4.16 -1.77
CA ASN A 64 -16.41 -3.30 -1.86
C ASN A 64 -16.77 -2.96 -3.32
N LEU A 65 -15.78 -2.72 -4.17
CA LEU A 65 -15.98 -2.51 -5.60
C LEU A 65 -16.55 -3.77 -6.27
N LEU A 66 -15.94 -4.94 -6.03
CA LEU A 66 -16.37 -6.21 -6.63
C LEU A 66 -17.79 -6.60 -6.22
N ASP A 67 -18.18 -6.27 -4.98
CA ASP A 67 -19.53 -6.47 -4.45
C ASP A 67 -20.54 -5.41 -4.94
N GLY A 68 -20.08 -4.35 -5.62
CA GLY A 68 -20.90 -3.22 -6.07
C GLY A 68 -21.35 -2.28 -4.94
N ASN A 69 -20.66 -2.29 -3.80
CA ASN A 69 -20.91 -1.39 -2.67
C ASN A 69 -20.36 0.02 -2.89
N ILE A 70 -19.33 0.19 -3.72
CA ILE A 70 -18.77 1.48 -4.16
C ILE A 70 -18.65 1.52 -5.69
N SER A 71 -18.58 2.72 -6.26
CA SER A 71 -18.41 2.87 -7.72
C SER A 71 -16.95 2.64 -8.16
N PRO A 72 -16.71 2.24 -9.42
CA PRO A 72 -15.35 2.17 -9.97
C PRO A 72 -14.55 3.46 -9.77
N LYS A 73 -15.17 4.62 -10.05
CA LYS A 73 -14.54 5.93 -9.89
C LYS A 73 -14.11 6.20 -8.44
N GLU A 74 -14.99 5.90 -7.48
CA GLU A 74 -14.70 6.05 -6.05
C GLU A 74 -13.52 5.16 -5.62
N TYR A 75 -13.48 3.92 -6.09
CA TYR A 75 -12.36 3.03 -5.84
C TYR A 75 -11.05 3.57 -6.44
N ILE A 76 -11.08 4.02 -7.70
CA ILE A 76 -9.89 4.54 -8.40
C ILE A 76 -9.28 5.71 -7.62
N GLU A 77 -10.10 6.66 -7.16
CA GLU A 77 -9.62 7.80 -6.37
C GLU A 77 -8.90 7.35 -5.07
N GLN A 78 -9.42 6.34 -4.37
CA GLN A 78 -8.79 5.81 -3.14
C GLN A 78 -7.51 5.00 -3.43
N ALA A 79 -7.53 4.20 -4.50
CA ALA A 79 -6.39 3.39 -4.91
C ALA A 79 -5.22 4.29 -5.37
N GLU A 80 -5.48 5.38 -6.09
CA GLU A 80 -4.46 6.35 -6.48
C GLU A 80 -3.77 6.97 -5.26
N ILE A 81 -4.53 7.36 -4.23
CA ILE A 81 -3.96 7.85 -2.96
C ILE A 81 -3.05 6.80 -2.32
N SER A 82 -3.48 5.54 -2.32
CA SER A 82 -2.68 4.42 -1.80
C SER A 82 -1.36 4.26 -2.57
N THR A 83 -1.37 4.39 -3.90
CA THR A 83 -0.12 4.34 -4.69
C THR A 83 0.87 5.45 -4.34
N VAL A 84 0.38 6.65 -4.04
CA VAL A 84 1.22 7.78 -3.61
C VAL A 84 1.81 7.51 -2.23
N GLN A 85 1.03 6.96 -1.30
CA GLN A 85 1.50 6.59 0.03
C GLN A 85 2.57 5.48 -0.03
N ILE A 86 2.35 4.43 -0.82
CA ILE A 86 3.35 3.36 -1.02
C ILE A 86 4.66 3.92 -1.60
N ASN A 87 4.57 4.81 -2.60
CA ASN A 87 5.75 5.47 -3.15
C ASN A 87 6.50 6.31 -2.11
N SER A 88 5.78 7.01 -1.22
CA SER A 88 6.40 7.74 -0.12
C SER A 88 7.18 6.83 0.82
N GLN A 89 6.67 5.62 1.10
CA GLN A 89 7.40 4.64 1.90
C GLN A 89 8.67 4.12 1.21
N ILE A 90 8.59 3.88 -0.11
CA ILE A 90 9.76 3.48 -0.90
C ILE A 90 10.85 4.55 -0.81
N ILE A 91 10.49 5.83 -0.95
CA ILE A 91 11.44 6.95 -0.83
C ILE A 91 12.08 6.97 0.55
N GLN A 92 11.30 6.81 1.63
CA GLN A 92 11.83 6.78 3.00
C GLN A 92 12.88 5.66 3.18
N LEU A 93 12.62 4.46 2.66
CA LEU A 93 13.59 3.36 2.73
C LEU A 93 14.85 3.64 1.89
N VAL A 94 14.69 4.17 0.67
CA VAL A 94 15.82 4.50 -0.21
C VAL A 94 16.71 5.60 0.38
N GLU A 95 16.11 6.64 0.97
CA GLU A 95 16.82 7.78 1.53
C GLU A 95 17.40 7.53 2.93
N SER A 96 16.96 6.47 3.62
CA SER A 96 17.40 6.12 4.98
C SER A 96 18.90 5.81 5.10
N LYS A 97 19.58 5.51 3.98
CA LYS A 97 20.99 5.08 3.93
C LYS A 97 21.27 3.93 4.92
N ALA A 98 20.49 2.86 4.82
CA ALA A 98 20.68 1.63 5.59
C ALA A 98 22.15 1.18 5.60
N THR A 99 22.62 0.72 6.76
CA THR A 99 23.96 0.14 6.90
C THR A 99 24.06 -1.16 6.10
N GLU A 100 25.28 -1.64 5.84
CA GLU A 100 25.51 -2.90 5.11
C GLU A 100 24.77 -4.09 5.73
N GLU A 101 24.68 -4.14 7.05
CA GLU A 101 23.97 -5.19 7.80
C GLU A 101 22.46 -5.18 7.53
N TRP A 102 21.84 -4.01 7.39
CA TRP A 102 20.40 -3.85 7.16
C TRP A 102 20.01 -3.79 5.67
N LEU A 103 20.99 -3.64 4.78
CA LEU A 103 20.79 -3.33 3.37
C LEU A 103 19.94 -4.39 2.66
N GLU A 104 20.19 -5.69 2.90
CA GLU A 104 19.41 -6.76 2.26
C GLU A 104 17.94 -6.74 2.72
N SER A 105 17.70 -6.50 4.01
CA SER A 105 16.35 -6.40 4.57
C SER A 105 15.58 -5.23 3.94
N TYR A 106 16.23 -4.07 3.83
CA TYR A 106 15.65 -2.87 3.23
C TYR A 106 15.37 -3.03 1.74
N ILE A 107 16.34 -3.56 0.96
CA ILE A 107 16.14 -3.83 -0.47
C ILE A 107 14.98 -4.79 -0.68
N SER A 108 14.93 -5.87 0.11
CA SER A 108 13.84 -6.84 0.01
C SER A 108 12.49 -6.20 0.31
N TYR A 109 12.41 -5.32 1.31
CA TYR A 109 11.16 -4.62 1.62
C TYR A 109 10.76 -3.58 0.57
N ILE A 110 11.73 -2.89 -0.05
CA ILE A 110 11.48 -2.00 -1.19
C ILE A 110 10.86 -2.78 -2.35
N GLU A 111 11.38 -3.97 -2.68
CA GLU A 111 10.80 -4.82 -3.71
C GLU A 111 9.39 -5.30 -3.34
N ALA A 112 9.14 -5.60 -2.05
CA ALA A 112 7.79 -5.90 -1.58
C ALA A 112 6.81 -4.75 -1.85
N LEU A 113 7.19 -3.52 -1.51
CA LEU A 113 6.37 -2.33 -1.75
C LEU A 113 6.16 -2.06 -3.24
N LYS A 114 7.17 -2.27 -4.09
CA LYS A 114 7.03 -2.13 -5.55
C LYS A 114 6.03 -3.13 -6.12
N HIS A 115 6.15 -4.40 -5.75
CA HIS A 115 5.21 -5.43 -6.17
C HIS A 115 3.79 -5.14 -5.69
N TYR A 116 3.63 -4.69 -4.45
CA TYR A 116 2.34 -4.29 -3.93
C TYR A 116 1.77 -3.08 -4.66
N ASN A 117 2.58 -2.05 -4.94
CA ASN A 117 2.15 -0.88 -5.72
C ASN A 117 1.68 -1.28 -7.13
N THR A 118 2.37 -2.23 -7.77
CA THR A 118 1.92 -2.80 -9.04
C THR A 118 0.55 -3.46 -8.87
N TYR A 119 0.34 -4.29 -7.84
CA TYR A 119 -0.98 -4.85 -7.53
C TYR A 119 -2.06 -3.76 -7.44
N VAL A 120 -1.86 -2.69 -6.67
CA VAL A 120 -2.82 -1.57 -6.53
C VAL A 120 -3.09 -0.86 -7.86
N ARG A 121 -2.07 -0.73 -8.73
CA ARG A 121 -2.26 -0.15 -10.07
C ARG A 121 -3.07 -1.05 -10.98
N GLU A 122 -2.86 -2.35 -10.90
CA GLU A 122 -3.62 -3.31 -11.70
C GLU A 122 -5.07 -3.43 -11.20
N THR A 123 -5.34 -3.25 -9.90
CA THR A 123 -6.74 -3.19 -9.42
C THR A 123 -7.46 -1.92 -9.92
N ILE A 124 -6.76 -0.81 -10.15
CA ILE A 124 -7.31 0.37 -10.85
C ILE A 124 -7.72 -0.02 -12.29
N VAL A 125 -6.88 -0.77 -13.00
CA VAL A 125 -7.22 -1.27 -14.35
C VAL A 125 -8.46 -2.16 -14.29
N ALA A 126 -8.56 -3.06 -13.30
CA ALA A 126 -9.75 -3.89 -13.10
C ALA A 126 -11.00 -3.04 -12.84
N ALA A 127 -10.89 -1.95 -12.08
CA ALA A 127 -11.99 -1.02 -11.85
C ALA A 127 -12.42 -0.32 -13.14
N THR A 128 -11.48 0.11 -13.98
CA THR A 128 -11.79 0.67 -15.30
C THR A 128 -12.50 -0.34 -16.20
N MET A 129 -12.08 -1.61 -16.20
CA MET A 129 -12.78 -2.68 -16.93
C MET A 129 -14.24 -2.85 -16.45
N ILE A 130 -14.47 -2.76 -15.13
CA ILE A 130 -15.83 -2.80 -14.56
C ILE A 130 -16.65 -1.59 -15.03
N GLU A 131 -16.06 -0.39 -15.05
CA GLU A 131 -16.71 0.84 -15.53
C GLU A 131 -17.09 0.76 -17.02
N GLU A 132 -16.22 0.19 -17.84
CA GLU A 132 -16.43 -0.02 -19.27
C GLU A 132 -17.41 -1.15 -19.60
N GLY A 133 -17.86 -1.90 -18.59
CA GLY A 133 -18.80 -3.00 -18.75
C GLY A 133 -18.17 -4.26 -19.36
N THR A 134 -16.85 -4.46 -19.17
CA THR A 134 -16.16 -5.68 -19.57
C THR A 134 -16.83 -6.92 -18.97
N GLU A 135 -16.75 -8.05 -19.68
CA GLU A 135 -17.39 -9.29 -19.24
C GLU A 135 -16.83 -9.77 -17.89
N SER A 136 -17.72 -10.19 -16.98
CA SER A 136 -17.34 -10.63 -15.63
C SER A 136 -16.33 -11.78 -15.62
N ALA A 137 -16.36 -12.67 -16.62
CA ALA A 137 -15.41 -13.77 -16.73
C ALA A 137 -13.98 -13.27 -17.02
N GLU A 138 -13.83 -12.29 -17.89
CA GLU A 138 -12.55 -11.67 -18.24
C GLU A 138 -11.97 -10.91 -17.05
N ILE A 139 -12.80 -10.15 -16.33
CA ILE A 139 -12.40 -9.46 -15.10
C ILE A 139 -11.89 -10.45 -14.04
N LYS A 140 -12.56 -11.59 -13.85
CA LYS A 140 -12.12 -12.63 -12.90
C LYS A 140 -10.78 -13.26 -13.29
N GLU A 141 -10.57 -13.52 -14.58
CA GLU A 141 -9.29 -14.02 -15.07
C GLU A 141 -8.17 -12.99 -14.83
N PHE A 142 -8.45 -11.72 -15.12
CA PHE A 142 -7.52 -10.63 -14.85
C PHE A 142 -7.18 -10.52 -13.37
N ILE A 143 -8.17 -10.52 -12.47
CA ILE A 143 -7.96 -10.51 -11.01
C ILE A 143 -7.08 -11.68 -10.55
N THR A 144 -7.27 -12.86 -11.13
CA THR A 144 -6.44 -14.03 -10.81
C THR A 144 -4.97 -13.79 -11.16
N LYS A 145 -4.69 -13.12 -12.28
CA LYS A 145 -3.31 -12.81 -12.70
C LYS A 145 -2.67 -11.76 -11.81
N ILE A 146 -3.39 -10.70 -11.44
CA ILE A 146 -2.80 -9.60 -10.66
C ILE A 146 -2.47 -10.01 -9.22
N ASN A 147 -3.13 -11.05 -8.69
CA ASN A 147 -2.80 -11.62 -7.37
C ASN A 147 -1.35 -12.13 -7.28
N GLN A 148 -0.71 -12.47 -8.40
CA GLN A 148 0.71 -12.84 -8.42
C GLN A 148 1.61 -11.70 -7.92
N PHE A 149 1.23 -10.43 -8.14
CA PHE A 149 1.98 -9.30 -7.61
C PHE A 149 1.87 -9.21 -6.08
N LYS A 150 0.71 -9.56 -5.52
CA LYS A 150 0.52 -9.63 -4.07
C LYS A 150 1.34 -10.76 -3.46
N GLU A 151 1.32 -11.95 -4.06
CA GLU A 151 2.15 -13.09 -3.64
C GLU A 151 3.65 -12.78 -3.70
N ASN A 152 4.11 -12.12 -4.77
CA ASN A 152 5.49 -11.67 -4.88
C ASN A 152 5.86 -10.65 -3.78
N SER A 153 4.95 -9.73 -3.46
CA SER A 153 5.14 -8.80 -2.34
C SER A 153 5.34 -9.55 -1.03
N GLU A 154 4.48 -10.51 -0.71
CA GLU A 154 4.57 -11.34 0.51
C GLU A 154 5.88 -12.14 0.58
N SER A 155 6.31 -12.72 -0.54
CA SER A 155 7.61 -13.41 -0.64
C SER A 155 8.78 -12.47 -0.32
N HIS A 156 8.72 -11.22 -0.78
CA HIS A 156 9.74 -10.22 -0.50
C HIS A 156 9.68 -9.70 0.95
N ILE A 157 8.50 -9.60 1.55
CA ILE A 157 8.34 -9.33 3.00
C ILE A 157 9.02 -10.43 3.80
N PHE A 158 8.73 -11.70 3.48
CA PHE A 158 9.37 -12.84 4.14
C PHE A 158 10.89 -12.77 4.00
N LYS A 159 11.41 -12.48 2.81
CA LYS A 159 12.86 -12.32 2.61
C LYS A 159 13.42 -11.20 3.48
N SER A 160 12.77 -10.04 3.53
CA SER A 160 13.18 -8.89 4.33
C SER A 160 13.29 -9.23 5.82
N ASP A 161 12.33 -9.99 6.35
CA ASP A 161 12.31 -10.38 7.76
C ASP A 161 13.40 -11.39 8.12
N ASN A 162 13.73 -12.30 7.19
CA ASN A 162 14.78 -13.29 7.39
C ASN A 162 16.20 -12.76 7.15
N SER A 163 16.35 -11.58 6.56
CA SER A 163 17.64 -10.94 6.32
C SER A 163 17.91 -9.76 7.26
N ARG A 164 17.17 -9.66 8.36
CA ARG A 164 17.50 -8.73 9.45
C ARG A 164 18.77 -9.23 10.17
N PRO A 165 19.64 -8.33 10.68
CA PRO A 165 20.81 -8.70 11.48
C PRO A 165 20.51 -9.51 12.74
#